data_AF-A0A432T4R2-F1
#
_entry.id   AF-A0A432T4R2-F1
#
_cell.length_a   1.000
_cell.length_b   1.000
_cell.length_c   1.000
_cell.angle_alpha   90.00
_cell.angle_beta   90.00
_cell.angle_gamma   90.00
#
_symmetry.space_group_name_H-M   'P 1'
#
loop_
_entity.id
_entity.type
_entity.pdbx_description
1 polymer ?
#
loop_
_entity_poly.entity_id
_entity_poly.type
_entity_poly.pdbx_seq_one_letter_code
_entity_poly.pdbx_strand_id
1 'polypeptide(L)'
;PEPVIFALANPVPEILPEEVMEVRDDAIIATGRSDYPNQTNNVLGFPFIFRGALDVRARKITEGMKMAAAKALAALAKEPVPYYVKAAYHNEDIAYGKEHIIPLPFNKEALIWVASAVAQTAVDEGVARIKHFDIEEYKEHLRCIIYGCPEDE
;
A
#
# COMPACT_ATOMS: atom_id res chain seq x y z
N PRO A 1 -5.43 -23.25 -12.74
CA PRO A 1 -5.80 -22.64 -11.44
C PRO A 1 -4.62 -21.79 -10.99
N GLU A 2 -4.77 -20.47 -10.81
CA GLU A 2 -3.66 -19.51 -10.65
C GLU A 2 -3.00 -19.60 -9.25
N PRO A 3 -1.85 -20.29 -9.06
CA PRO A 3 -1.22 -20.38 -7.75
C PRO A 3 -0.56 -19.05 -7.39
N VAL A 4 -0.55 -18.70 -6.11
CA VAL A 4 0.12 -17.49 -5.59
C VAL A 4 1.40 -17.91 -4.88
N ILE A 5 2.54 -17.36 -5.29
CA ILE A 5 3.87 -17.69 -4.76
C ILE A 5 4.56 -16.40 -4.31
N PHE A 6 4.91 -16.34 -3.02
CA PHE A 6 5.63 -15.22 -2.41
C PHE A 6 7.03 -15.70 -2.03
N ALA A 7 8.03 -15.38 -2.85
CA ALA A 7 9.44 -15.70 -2.62
C ALA A 7 10.17 -14.42 -2.16
N LEU A 8 10.17 -14.18 -0.84
CA LEU A 8 10.50 -12.88 -0.25
C LEU A 8 11.91 -12.80 0.37
N ALA A 9 12.71 -13.86 0.27
CA ALA A 9 14.09 -13.82 0.71
C ALA A 9 14.89 -12.72 -0.02
N ASN A 10 15.78 -12.06 0.71
CA ASN A 10 16.66 -11.00 0.18
C ASN A 10 18.14 -11.38 0.39
N PRO A 11 19.04 -11.04 -0.54
CA PRO A 11 18.78 -10.39 -1.83
C PRO A 11 18.30 -11.35 -2.93
N VAL A 12 18.40 -12.66 -2.70
CA VAL A 12 17.99 -13.71 -3.65
C VAL A 12 16.71 -14.38 -3.13
N PRO A 13 15.61 -14.41 -3.90
CA PRO A 13 14.38 -15.13 -3.57
C PRO A 13 14.61 -16.64 -3.39
N GLU A 14 13.71 -17.31 -2.68
CA GLU A 14 13.73 -18.77 -2.47
C GLU A 14 13.66 -19.57 -3.78
N ILE A 15 12.99 -19.01 -4.79
CA ILE A 15 12.91 -19.51 -6.17
C ILE A 15 12.79 -18.30 -7.10
N LEU A 16 13.52 -18.30 -8.21
CA LEU A 16 13.44 -17.21 -9.18
C LEU A 16 12.11 -17.26 -9.95
N PRO A 17 11.50 -16.10 -10.29
CA PRO A 17 10.28 -16.08 -11.10
C PRO A 17 10.40 -16.85 -12.41
N GLU A 18 11.57 -16.81 -13.06
CA GLU A 18 11.88 -17.53 -14.29
C GLU A 18 11.75 -19.06 -14.09
N GLU A 19 12.28 -19.59 -12.99
CA GLU A 19 12.19 -21.02 -12.66
C GLU A 19 10.74 -21.46 -12.39
N VAL A 20 9.92 -20.58 -11.80
CA VAL A 20 8.48 -20.85 -11.63
C VAL A 20 7.79 -20.90 -12.99
N MET A 21 8.09 -19.94 -13.88
CA MET A 21 7.46 -19.81 -15.20
C MET A 21 7.79 -21.00 -16.12
N GLU A 22 8.93 -21.67 -15.95
CA GLU A 22 9.24 -22.92 -16.66
C GLU A 22 8.27 -24.07 -16.33
N VAL A 23 7.65 -24.06 -15.14
CA VAL A 23 6.73 -25.10 -14.67
C VAL A 23 5.26 -24.67 -14.76
N ARG A 24 4.98 -23.38 -14.49
CA ARG A 24 3.63 -22.82 -14.40
C ARG A 24 3.59 -21.39 -14.94
N ASP A 25 2.99 -21.24 -16.11
CA ASP A 25 2.73 -19.95 -16.76
C ASP A 25 1.49 -19.22 -16.21
N ASP A 26 0.68 -19.85 -15.34
CA ASP A 26 -0.50 -19.25 -14.69
C ASP A 26 -0.23 -18.76 -13.25
N ALA A 27 1.01 -18.87 -12.74
CA ALA A 27 1.38 -18.48 -11.37
C ALA A 27 1.47 -16.96 -11.16
N ILE A 28 0.79 -16.44 -10.14
CA ILE A 28 0.99 -15.08 -9.63
C ILE A 28 2.21 -15.11 -8.70
N ILE A 29 3.27 -14.40 -9.06
CA ILE A 29 4.56 -14.45 -8.36
C ILE A 29 4.87 -13.07 -7.77
N ALA A 30 5.29 -13.04 -6.51
CA ALA A 30 5.76 -11.84 -5.83
C ALA A 30 7.12 -12.08 -5.19
N THR A 31 8.01 -11.08 -5.25
CA THR A 31 9.33 -11.12 -4.62
C THR A 31 9.63 -9.85 -3.82
N GLY A 32 10.74 -9.81 -3.08
CA GLY A 32 11.23 -8.58 -2.46
C GLY A 32 11.95 -7.61 -3.40
N ARG A 33 12.34 -8.06 -4.60
CA ARG A 33 13.16 -7.30 -5.54
C ARG A 33 12.31 -6.39 -6.42
N SER A 34 12.85 -5.22 -6.76
CA SER A 34 12.17 -4.19 -7.55
C SER A 34 12.20 -4.43 -9.06
N ASP A 35 13.04 -5.36 -9.52
CA ASP A 35 13.17 -5.71 -10.93
C ASP A 35 12.20 -6.80 -11.38
N TYR A 36 11.37 -7.31 -10.46
CA TYR A 36 10.27 -8.23 -10.76
C TYR A 36 8.89 -7.58 -10.49
N PRO A 37 7.83 -8.04 -11.18
CA PRO A 37 6.46 -7.69 -10.85
C PRO A 37 6.11 -7.99 -9.38
N ASN A 38 5.04 -7.35 -8.89
CA ASN A 38 4.50 -7.59 -7.55
C ASN A 38 5.53 -7.45 -6.41
N GLN A 39 6.45 -6.48 -6.52
CA GLN A 39 7.42 -6.23 -5.46
C GLN A 39 6.70 -6.04 -4.11
N THR A 40 6.92 -6.97 -3.19
CA THR A 40 6.35 -6.93 -1.85
C THR A 40 7.41 -6.39 -0.90
N ASN A 41 7.33 -5.09 -0.63
CA ASN A 41 8.30 -4.37 0.17
C ASN A 41 7.61 -3.54 1.27
N ASN A 42 8.27 -3.44 2.43
CA ASN A 42 7.76 -2.71 3.58
C ASN A 42 7.62 -1.19 3.37
N VAL A 43 8.21 -0.63 2.30
CA VAL A 43 8.07 0.78 1.90
C VAL A 43 6.61 1.20 1.72
N LEU A 44 5.72 0.28 1.34
CA LEU A 44 4.28 0.52 1.23
C LEU A 44 3.54 0.46 2.57
N GLY A 45 4.19 -0.04 3.62
CA GLY A 45 3.60 -0.22 4.94
C GLY A 45 4.07 0.83 5.95
N PHE A 46 5.35 0.80 6.33
CA PHE A 46 5.82 1.52 7.51
C PHE A 46 5.59 3.04 7.44
N PRO A 47 5.84 3.77 6.34
CA PRO A 47 5.69 5.23 6.35
C PRO A 47 4.25 5.64 6.71
N PHE A 48 3.27 4.93 6.17
CA PHE A 48 1.87 5.29 6.27
C PHE A 48 1.21 4.73 7.54
N ILE A 49 1.63 3.54 7.99
CA ILE A 49 1.25 3.03 9.32
C ILE A 49 1.71 4.02 10.40
N PHE A 50 2.95 4.50 10.32
CA PHE A 50 3.44 5.49 11.27
C PHE A 50 2.72 6.82 11.13
N ARG A 51 2.47 7.33 9.91
CA ARG A 51 1.70 8.57 9.72
C ARG A 51 0.35 8.51 10.43
N GLY A 52 -0.47 7.51 10.13
CA GLY A 52 -1.80 7.35 10.72
C GLY A 52 -1.76 7.20 12.24
N ALA A 53 -0.85 6.38 12.75
CA ALA A 53 -0.69 6.17 14.18
C ALA A 53 -0.22 7.43 14.92
N LEU A 54 0.71 8.19 14.34
CA LEU A 54 1.26 9.39 14.97
C LEU A 54 0.25 10.54 14.97
N ASP A 55 -0.54 10.71 13.91
CA ASP A 55 -1.56 11.77 13.81
C ASP A 55 -2.63 11.66 14.88
N VAL A 56 -3.12 10.46 15.14
CA VAL A 56 -4.10 10.21 16.20
C VAL A 56 -3.46 9.94 17.57
N ARG A 57 -2.13 10.09 17.66
CA ARG A 57 -1.33 9.84 18.86
C ARG A 57 -1.65 8.47 19.47
N ALA A 58 -1.61 7.41 18.68
CA ALA A 58 -1.86 6.04 19.14
C ALA A 58 -0.85 5.62 20.23
N ARG A 59 -1.26 4.79 21.19
CA ARG A 59 -0.39 4.26 22.27
C ARG A 59 0.56 3.16 21.80
N LYS A 60 0.16 2.45 20.75
CA LYS A 60 0.85 1.29 20.18
C LYS A 60 0.32 1.06 18.77
N ILE A 61 1.06 0.31 17.96
CA ILE A 61 0.56 -0.27 16.73
C ILE A 61 -0.10 -1.60 17.08
N THR A 62 -1.38 -1.77 16.76
CA THR A 62 -2.13 -3.01 17.01
C THR A 62 -2.14 -3.93 15.79
N GLU A 63 -2.52 -5.19 15.98
CA GLU A 63 -2.75 -6.11 14.85
C GLU A 63 -3.91 -5.65 13.96
N GLY A 64 -4.93 -5.02 14.53
CA GLY A 64 -6.01 -4.41 13.75
C GLY A 64 -5.51 -3.30 12.84
N MET A 65 -4.62 -2.41 13.33
CA MET A 65 -3.99 -1.38 12.51
C MET A 65 -3.16 -1.97 11.37
N LYS A 66 -2.39 -3.04 11.61
CA LYS A 66 -1.64 -3.74 10.56
C LYS A 66 -2.56 -4.37 9.52
N MET A 67 -3.65 -5.00 9.97
CA MET A 67 -4.66 -5.59 9.10
C MET A 67 -5.39 -4.52 8.27
N ALA A 68 -5.69 -3.36 8.87
CA ALA A 68 -6.30 -2.23 8.18
C ALA A 68 -5.37 -1.68 7.09
N ALA A 69 -4.07 -1.56 7.38
CA ALA A 69 -3.07 -1.18 6.38
C ALA A 69 -2.99 -2.17 5.21
N ALA A 70 -2.94 -3.48 5.50
CA ALA A 70 -2.93 -4.51 4.46
C ALA A 70 -4.18 -4.47 3.58
N LYS A 71 -5.37 -4.32 4.19
CA LYS A 71 -6.64 -4.17 3.46
C LYS A 71 -6.68 -2.90 2.60
N ALA A 72 -6.16 -1.78 3.12
CA ALA A 72 -6.08 -0.53 2.38
C ALA A 72 -5.17 -0.64 1.14
N LEU A 73 -4.00 -1.27 1.27
CA LEU A 73 -3.12 -1.54 0.13
C LEU A 73 -3.77 -2.47 -0.89
N ALA A 74 -4.41 -3.54 -0.44
CA ALA A 74 -5.09 -4.49 -1.33
C ALA A 74 -6.28 -3.87 -2.07
N ALA A 75 -6.97 -2.91 -1.45
CA ALA A 75 -8.03 -2.15 -2.10
C ALA A 75 -7.43 -1.14 -3.10
N LEU A 76 -6.41 -0.39 -2.71
CA LEU A 76 -5.72 0.57 -3.59
C LEU A 76 -5.12 -0.11 -4.84
N ALA A 77 -4.64 -1.35 -4.73
CA ALA A 77 -4.11 -2.09 -5.88
C ALA A 77 -5.16 -2.31 -6.99
N LYS A 78 -6.45 -2.33 -6.62
CA LYS A 78 -7.57 -2.55 -7.54
C LYS A 78 -8.09 -1.26 -8.16
N GLU A 79 -7.67 -0.11 -7.65
CA GLU A 79 -8.01 1.19 -8.22
C GLU A 79 -7.22 1.46 -9.51
N PRO A 80 -7.72 2.34 -10.40
CA PRO A 80 -6.96 2.77 -11.56
C PRO A 80 -5.59 3.35 -11.17
N VAL A 81 -4.53 2.86 -11.81
CA VAL A 81 -3.17 3.34 -11.54
C VAL A 81 -3.02 4.76 -12.09
N PRO A 82 -2.61 5.76 -11.27
CA PRO A 82 -2.47 7.14 -11.72
C PRO A 82 -1.42 7.30 -12.83
N TYR A 83 -1.65 8.26 -13.73
CA TYR A 83 -0.76 8.53 -14.87
C TYR A 83 0.70 8.76 -14.44
N TYR A 84 0.93 9.53 -13.36
CA TYR A 84 2.29 9.81 -12.88
C TYR A 84 3.03 8.54 -12.42
N VAL A 85 2.30 7.50 -11.98
CA VAL A 85 2.90 6.20 -11.63
C VAL A 85 3.24 5.44 -12.90
N LYS A 86 2.31 5.36 -13.86
CA LYS A 86 2.55 4.73 -15.17
C LYS A 86 3.75 5.32 -15.89
N ALA A 87 3.86 6.65 -15.90
CA ALA A 87 4.99 7.38 -16.45
C ALA A 87 6.31 7.07 -15.72
N ALA A 88 6.31 6.96 -14.39
CA ALA A 88 7.51 6.63 -13.60
C ALA A 88 8.06 5.22 -13.87
N TYR A 89 7.20 4.29 -14.31
CA TYR A 89 7.56 2.91 -14.65
C TYR A 89 7.64 2.67 -16.16
N HIS A 90 7.45 3.70 -16.99
CA HIS A 90 7.42 3.60 -18.46
C HIS A 90 6.46 2.51 -18.99
N ASN A 91 5.31 2.35 -18.34
CA ASN A 91 4.32 1.34 -18.69
C ASN A 91 2.89 1.91 -18.51
N GLU A 92 2.22 2.15 -19.64
CA GLU A 92 0.86 2.71 -19.68
C GLU A 92 -0.23 1.67 -19.39
N ASP A 93 0.11 0.38 -19.47
CA ASP A 93 -0.83 -0.74 -19.34
C ASP A 93 -0.91 -1.31 -17.92
N ILE A 94 -0.19 -0.71 -16.95
CA ILE A 94 -0.26 -1.13 -15.54
C ILE A 94 -1.70 -1.00 -15.05
N ALA A 95 -2.28 -2.14 -14.70
CA ALA A 95 -3.60 -2.29 -14.12
C ALA A 95 -3.62 -3.54 -13.23
N TYR A 96 -4.57 -3.61 -12.31
CA TYR A 96 -4.71 -4.76 -11.41
C TYR A 96 -4.79 -6.07 -12.19
N GLY A 97 -3.94 -7.02 -11.82
CA GLY A 97 -3.83 -8.29 -12.51
C GLY A 97 -2.66 -9.11 -12.02
N LYS A 98 -2.35 -10.18 -12.75
CA LYS A 98 -1.32 -11.17 -12.40
C LYS A 98 0.05 -10.55 -12.08
N GLU A 99 0.40 -9.46 -12.76
CA GLU A 99 1.69 -8.75 -12.61
C GLU A 99 1.57 -7.46 -11.75
N HIS A 100 0.38 -7.15 -11.23
CA HIS A 100 0.12 -5.99 -10.38
C HIS A 100 -0.98 -6.28 -9.35
N ILE A 101 -0.60 -6.95 -8.26
CA ILE A 101 -1.50 -7.28 -7.13
C ILE A 101 -1.30 -6.36 -5.92
N ILE A 102 -0.28 -5.50 -5.96
CA ILE A 102 0.13 -4.59 -4.89
C ILE A 102 0.46 -3.22 -5.50
N PRO A 103 0.11 -2.09 -4.84
CA PRO A 103 0.40 -0.77 -5.38
C PRO A 103 1.91 -0.55 -5.56
N LEU A 104 2.29 0.30 -6.52
CA LEU A 104 3.70 0.61 -6.73
C LEU A 104 4.19 1.69 -5.74
N PRO A 105 5.46 1.66 -5.29
CA PRO A 105 6.01 2.61 -4.31
C PRO A 105 5.82 4.11 -4.62
N PHE A 106 5.72 4.48 -5.90
CA PHE A 106 5.50 5.89 -6.30
C PHE A 106 4.02 6.31 -6.27
N ASN A 107 3.08 5.40 -6.00
CA ASN A 107 1.67 5.74 -5.87
C ASN A 107 1.43 6.49 -4.55
N LYS A 108 1.30 7.82 -4.64
CA LYS A 108 1.18 8.70 -3.48
C LYS A 108 -0.13 8.47 -2.71
N GLU A 109 -1.16 7.93 -3.38
CA GLU A 109 -2.44 7.58 -2.75
C GLU A 109 -2.27 6.60 -1.59
N ALA A 110 -1.19 5.80 -1.57
CA ALA A 110 -0.90 4.90 -0.45
C ALA A 110 -0.84 5.65 0.90
N LEU A 111 -0.42 6.92 0.91
CA LEU A 111 -0.48 7.77 2.10
C LEU A 111 -1.91 7.93 2.60
N ILE A 112 -2.82 8.39 1.74
CA ILE A 112 -4.21 8.69 2.11
C ILE A 112 -4.91 7.40 2.55
N TRP A 113 -4.77 6.33 1.77
CA TRP A 113 -5.46 5.06 2.02
C TRP A 113 -4.98 4.39 3.31
N VAL A 114 -3.67 4.19 3.45
CA VAL A 114 -3.12 3.43 4.58
C VAL A 114 -3.16 4.24 5.87
N ALA A 115 -2.75 5.52 5.83
CA ALA A 115 -2.74 6.33 7.05
C ALA A 115 -4.16 6.56 7.60
N SER A 116 -5.16 6.81 6.73
CA SER A 116 -6.56 6.95 7.16
C SER A 116 -7.12 5.68 7.77
N ALA A 117 -6.88 4.52 7.14
CA ALA A 117 -7.34 3.23 7.67
C ALA A 117 -6.71 2.94 9.04
N VAL A 118 -5.43 3.24 9.20
CA VAL A 118 -4.69 3.03 10.45
C VAL A 118 -5.16 4.00 11.54
N ALA A 119 -5.35 5.28 11.20
CA ALA A 119 -5.85 6.32 12.11
C ALA A 119 -7.26 5.98 12.62
N GLN A 120 -8.19 5.64 11.72
CA GLN A 120 -9.54 5.23 12.07
C GLN A 120 -9.52 3.99 12.98
N THR A 121 -8.75 2.96 12.62
CA THR A 121 -8.67 1.74 13.43
C THR A 121 -8.10 2.02 14.83
N ALA A 122 -7.11 2.91 14.94
CA ALA A 122 -6.56 3.30 16.23
C ALA A 122 -7.59 4.04 17.12
N VAL A 123 -8.50 4.80 16.51
CA VAL A 123 -9.62 5.47 17.20
C VAL A 123 -10.66 4.43 17.62
N ASP A 124 -11.08 3.55 16.71
CA ASP A 124 -12.09 2.52 16.95
C ASP A 124 -11.66 1.54 18.06
N GLU A 125 -10.38 1.17 18.10
CA GLU A 125 -9.81 0.30 19.13
C GLU A 125 -9.48 1.04 20.44
N GLY A 126 -9.74 2.35 20.53
CA GLY A 126 -9.52 3.16 21.73
C GLY A 126 -8.05 3.33 22.11
N VAL A 127 -7.11 3.15 21.18
CA VAL A 127 -5.67 3.35 21.41
C VAL A 127 -5.19 4.74 21.02
N ALA A 128 -5.98 5.50 20.26
CA ALA A 128 -5.77 6.91 19.96
C ALA A 128 -5.89 7.79 21.21
N ARG A 129 -5.26 8.98 21.19
CA ARG A 129 -5.26 9.94 22.31
C ARG A 129 -5.76 11.33 21.92
N ILE A 130 -6.43 11.45 20.78
CA ILE A 130 -7.11 12.67 20.35
C ILE A 130 -8.56 12.68 20.85
N LYS A 131 -9.16 13.88 20.98
CA LYS A 131 -10.53 14.04 21.52
C LYS A 131 -11.61 13.94 20.43
N HIS A 132 -11.30 14.42 19.24
CA HIS A 132 -12.19 14.44 18.08
C HIS A 132 -11.41 13.89 16.90
N PHE A 133 -12.08 13.06 16.11
CA PHE A 133 -11.55 12.49 14.88
C PHE A 133 -12.69 12.43 13.87
N ASP A 134 -12.47 13.03 12.71
CA ASP A 134 -13.31 12.88 11.53
C ASP A 134 -12.44 12.32 10.41
N ILE A 135 -12.88 11.22 9.81
CA ILE A 135 -12.09 10.50 8.81
C ILE A 135 -12.05 11.24 7.47
N GLU A 136 -13.09 11.97 7.12
CA GLU A 136 -13.15 12.70 5.85
C GLU A 136 -12.29 13.97 5.93
N GLU A 137 -12.34 14.71 7.05
CA GLU A 137 -11.40 15.81 7.33
C GLU A 137 -9.95 15.32 7.32
N TYR A 138 -9.68 14.15 7.91
CA TYR A 138 -8.33 13.60 7.95
C TYR A 138 -7.84 13.19 6.56
N LYS A 139 -8.68 12.55 5.73
CA LYS A 139 -8.33 12.24 4.33
C LYS A 139 -8.03 13.50 3.54
N GLU A 140 -8.81 14.57 3.72
CA GLU A 140 -8.58 15.83 3.02
C GLU A 140 -7.27 16.49 3.46
N HIS A 141 -6.96 16.46 4.76
CA HIS A 141 -5.66 16.90 5.25
C HIS A 141 -4.48 16.12 4.61
N LEU A 142 -4.62 14.80 4.45
CA LEU A 142 -3.59 14.00 3.77
C LEU A 142 -3.50 14.32 2.27
N ARG A 143 -4.63 14.59 1.60
CA ARG A 143 -4.63 15.06 0.19
C ARG A 143 -3.91 16.39 0.06
N CYS A 144 -4.18 17.34 0.94
CA CYS A 144 -3.50 18.63 1.03
C CYS A 144 -1.96 18.49 1.09
N ILE A 145 -1.44 17.52 1.86
CA ILE A 145 0.00 17.27 1.97
C ILE A 145 0.61 16.85 0.62
N ILE A 146 -0.13 16.12 -0.21
CA ILE A 146 0.36 15.54 -1.46
C ILE A 146 0.16 16.49 -2.65
N TYR A 147 -1.01 17.13 -2.71
CA TYR A 147 -1.48 17.87 -3.88
C TYR A 147 -1.58 19.39 -3.66
N GLY A 148 -1.37 19.85 -2.42
CA GLY A 148 -1.69 21.21 -2.00
C GLY A 148 -3.13 21.32 -1.50
N CYS A 149 -3.40 22.26 -0.61
CA CYS A 149 -4.77 22.56 -0.20
C CYS A 149 -5.47 23.44 -1.24
N PRO A 150 -6.79 23.28 -1.45
CA PRO A 150 -7.59 24.29 -2.11
C PRO A 150 -7.40 25.64 -1.40
N GLU A 151 -7.28 26.73 -2.15
CA GLU A 151 -7.39 28.06 -1.56
C GLU A 151 -8.84 28.22 -1.06
N ASP A 152 -9.02 28.74 0.15
CA ASP A 152 -10.34 29.07 0.67
C ASP A 152 -10.97 30.15 -0.24
N GLU A 153 -12.04 29.80 -0.97
CA GLU A 153 -12.86 30.77 -1.74
C GLU A 153 -13.64 31.73 -0.83
#